data_AF-R5PUZ8-F1
#
_entry.id   AF-R5PUZ8-F1
#
_cell.length_a   1.000
_cell.length_b   1.000
_cell.length_c   1.000
_cell.angle_alpha   90.00
_cell.angle_beta   90.00
_cell.angle_gamma   90.00
#
_symmetry.space_group_name_H-M   'P 1'
#
loop_
_entity.id
_entity.type
_entity.pdbx_description
1 polymer ?
#
loop_
_entity_poly.entity_id
_entity_poly.type
_entity_poly.pdbx_seq_one_letter_code
_entity_poly.pdbx_strand_id
1 'polypeptide(L)'
;MNINNLRYLIVIFLFHLSEVILAQTNPVAEQIKNFYIHYMEAVGVGDRKIENGLVKDYLTPEMQKKLYRLITVTGSDPLLRAQDVSDYGIQSLTCRHLEGKWYEVSYLRTENDTASVQIPIRVDTDANGKIRIVYVTPYWGGNKYGDQIFDVRAKEIKDDVDGGIFVETFFKAYVYPYVTMSSTMEQDINQLRKTYCTAAMQKKYAILLQKSLEDENLLDPMIGCADFDAFWYKFIKISSLGKNCFMFSYNNGIDILNVNIKVSVKKLKGKYRISDLKTE
;
A
#
# COMPACT_ATOMS: atom_id res chain seq x y z
N MET A 1 -30.72 34.70 -52.90
CA MET A 1 -30.21 33.76 -51.87
C MET A 1 -31.37 33.51 -50.91
N ASN A 2 -31.92 32.29 -50.92
CA ASN A 2 -33.24 32.00 -50.37
C ASN A 2 -33.15 31.70 -48.87
N ILE A 3 -33.93 32.41 -48.04
CA ILE A 3 -33.92 32.35 -46.56
C ILE A 3 -34.18 30.92 -46.04
N ASN A 4 -34.82 30.08 -46.85
CA ASN A 4 -35.10 28.69 -46.51
C ASN A 4 -33.86 27.77 -46.53
N ASN A 5 -32.80 28.10 -47.28
CA ASN A 5 -31.56 27.31 -47.27
C ASN A 5 -30.68 27.59 -46.04
N LEU A 6 -30.88 28.74 -45.37
CA LEU A 6 -30.14 29.09 -44.15
C LEU A 6 -30.71 28.37 -42.91
N ARG A 7 -32.02 28.06 -42.91
CA ARG A 7 -32.66 27.28 -41.83
C ARG A 7 -32.24 25.81 -41.82
N TYR A 8 -32.02 25.20 -42.99
CA TYR A 8 -31.54 23.81 -43.06
C TYR A 8 -30.08 23.66 -42.62
N LEU A 9 -29.21 24.65 -42.89
CA LEU A 9 -27.82 24.63 -42.41
C LEU A 9 -27.71 24.79 -40.89
N ILE A 10 -28.60 25.56 -40.25
CA ILE A 10 -28.60 25.75 -38.79
C ILE A 10 -29.12 24.51 -38.05
N VAL A 11 -30.07 23.77 -38.63
CA VAL A 11 -30.57 22.52 -38.04
C VAL A 11 -29.55 21.37 -38.19
N ILE A 12 -28.79 21.32 -39.28
CA ILE A 12 -27.70 20.31 -39.43
C ILE A 12 -26.53 20.62 -38.48
N PHE A 13 -26.25 21.90 -38.18
CA PHE A 13 -25.25 22.26 -37.16
C PHE A 13 -25.68 21.92 -35.73
N LEU A 14 -26.99 21.91 -35.44
CA LEU A 14 -27.52 21.54 -34.12
C LEU A 14 -27.64 20.03 -33.90
N PHE A 15 -27.66 19.22 -34.97
CA PHE A 15 -27.58 17.74 -34.87
C PHE A 15 -26.15 17.18 -34.96
N HIS A 16 -25.14 18.01 -35.26
CA HIS A 16 -23.73 17.65 -35.12
C HIS A 16 -23.08 18.16 -33.83
N LEU A 17 -23.83 18.84 -32.96
CA LEU A 17 -23.38 19.28 -31.64
C LEU A 17 -23.95 18.44 -30.48
N SER A 18 -24.76 17.42 -30.75
CA SER A 18 -25.13 16.39 -29.77
C SER A 18 -24.09 15.27 -29.63
N GLU A 19 -22.99 15.32 -30.40
CA GLU A 19 -21.83 14.43 -30.22
C GLU A 19 -20.68 15.09 -29.42
N VAL A 20 -20.89 16.32 -28.92
CA VAL A 20 -19.93 16.97 -28.02
C VAL A 20 -20.48 16.85 -26.60
N ILE A 21 -19.75 16.11 -25.77
CA ILE A 21 -20.04 15.64 -24.40
C ILE A 21 -20.80 14.29 -24.34
N LEU A 22 -20.36 13.29 -25.11
CA LEU A 22 -20.14 12.00 -24.46
C LEU A 22 -18.88 12.18 -23.62
N ALA A 23 -19.01 12.23 -22.29
CA ALA A 23 -17.88 11.92 -21.42
C ALA A 23 -17.30 10.61 -21.96
N GLN A 24 -16.05 10.62 -22.44
CA GLN A 24 -15.37 9.38 -22.79
C GLN A 24 -15.39 8.53 -21.53
N THR A 25 -16.32 7.58 -21.46
CA THR A 25 -16.40 6.62 -20.38
C THR A 25 -15.12 5.84 -20.46
N ASN A 26 -14.21 6.09 -19.52
CA ASN A 26 -12.99 5.30 -19.42
C ASN A 26 -13.44 3.91 -18.94
N PRO A 27 -13.39 2.86 -19.78
CA PRO A 27 -13.96 1.56 -19.44
C PRO A 27 -13.29 0.95 -18.19
N VAL A 28 -12.03 1.32 -17.93
CA VAL A 28 -11.29 0.90 -16.75
C VAL A 28 -11.80 1.62 -15.50
N ALA A 29 -12.07 2.93 -15.58
CA ALA A 29 -12.64 3.67 -14.45
C ALA A 29 -14.02 3.13 -14.06
N GLU A 30 -14.88 2.80 -15.05
CA GLU A 30 -16.17 2.16 -14.79
C GLU A 30 -16.02 0.76 -14.20
N GLN A 31 -15.07 -0.04 -14.69
CA GLN A 31 -14.79 -1.35 -14.10
C GLN A 31 -14.34 -1.24 -12.63
N ILE A 32 -13.46 -0.29 -12.32
CA ILE A 32 -13.03 -0.01 -10.93
C ILE A 32 -14.23 0.45 -10.10
N LYS A 33 -15.02 1.39 -10.61
CA LYS A 33 -16.22 1.89 -9.94
C LYS A 33 -17.18 0.75 -9.59
N ASN A 34 -17.46 -0.12 -10.56
CA ASN A 34 -18.32 -1.29 -10.35
C ASN A 34 -17.75 -2.24 -9.30
N PHE A 35 -16.44 -2.51 -9.30
CA PHE A 35 -15.81 -3.28 -8.23
C PHE A 35 -16.08 -2.67 -6.85
N TYR A 36 -15.86 -1.35 -6.70
CA TYR A 36 -16.06 -0.66 -5.44
C TYR A 36 -17.51 -0.66 -4.97
N ILE A 37 -18.49 -0.50 -5.88
CA ILE A 37 -19.91 -0.60 -5.55
C ILE A 37 -20.22 -1.97 -4.94
N HIS A 38 -19.92 -3.06 -5.65
CA HIS A 38 -20.20 -4.41 -5.16
C HIS A 38 -19.41 -4.75 -3.89
N TYR A 39 -18.20 -4.21 -3.75
CA TYR A 39 -17.38 -4.41 -2.56
C TYR A 39 -17.99 -3.69 -1.35
N MET A 40 -18.40 -2.43 -1.50
CA MET A 40 -19.10 -1.69 -0.45
C MET A 40 -20.44 -2.33 -0.10
N GLU A 41 -21.23 -2.78 -1.07
CA GLU A 41 -22.48 -3.50 -0.81
C GLU A 41 -22.23 -4.76 0.05
N ALA A 42 -21.21 -5.56 -0.30
CA ALA A 42 -20.84 -6.75 0.47
C ALA A 42 -20.37 -6.42 1.90
N VAL A 43 -19.56 -5.37 2.06
CA VAL A 43 -19.12 -4.89 3.38
C VAL A 43 -20.31 -4.41 4.21
N GLY A 44 -21.23 -3.64 3.62
CA GLY A 44 -22.39 -3.07 4.30
C GLY A 44 -23.35 -4.12 4.88
N VAL A 45 -23.46 -5.28 4.23
CA VAL A 45 -24.28 -6.41 4.73
C VAL A 45 -23.46 -7.47 5.47
N GLY A 46 -22.14 -7.31 5.58
CA GLY A 46 -21.25 -8.27 6.23
C GLY A 46 -21.04 -9.59 5.47
N ASP A 47 -21.23 -9.62 4.14
CA ASP A 47 -21.03 -10.83 3.33
C ASP A 47 -19.54 -11.05 3.01
N ARG A 48 -18.85 -11.69 3.96
CA ARG A 48 -17.43 -12.03 3.84
C ARG A 48 -17.10 -12.93 2.66
N LYS A 49 -18.05 -13.73 2.16
CA LYS A 49 -17.79 -14.64 1.03
C LYS A 49 -17.69 -13.84 -0.26
N ILE A 50 -18.62 -12.92 -0.49
CA ILE A 50 -18.59 -12.02 -1.65
C ILE A 50 -17.39 -11.08 -1.57
N GLU A 51 -17.15 -10.47 -0.39
CA GLU A 51 -15.99 -9.59 -0.15
C GLU A 51 -14.67 -10.27 -0.55
N ASN A 52 -14.41 -11.47 -0.02
CA ASN A 52 -13.20 -12.22 -0.34
C ASN A 52 -13.12 -12.64 -1.80
N GLY A 53 -14.26 -12.97 -2.43
CA GLY A 53 -14.35 -13.26 -3.86
C GLY A 53 -13.93 -12.05 -4.71
N LEU A 54 -14.46 -10.87 -4.39
CA LEU A 54 -14.12 -9.62 -5.07
C LEU A 54 -12.65 -9.24 -4.89
N VAL A 55 -12.12 -9.35 -3.66
CA VAL A 55 -10.68 -9.11 -3.40
C VAL A 55 -9.81 -10.02 -4.25
N LYS A 56 -10.12 -11.32 -4.31
CA LYS A 56 -9.38 -12.28 -5.14
C LYS A 56 -9.49 -11.98 -6.63
N ASP A 57 -10.64 -11.49 -7.07
CA ASP A 57 -10.94 -11.24 -8.47
C ASP A 57 -10.43 -9.90 -8.98
N TYR A 58 -10.22 -8.90 -8.12
CA TYR A 58 -9.83 -7.56 -8.55
C TYR A 58 -8.46 -7.13 -8.08
N LEU A 59 -7.89 -7.72 -7.03
CA LEU A 59 -6.52 -7.41 -6.59
C LEU A 59 -5.53 -8.45 -7.10
N THR A 60 -4.29 -8.02 -7.34
CA THR A 60 -3.16 -8.95 -7.51
C THR A 60 -2.84 -9.70 -6.22
N PRO A 61 -2.23 -10.91 -6.28
CA PRO A 61 -1.83 -11.65 -5.09
C PRO A 61 -0.97 -10.83 -4.11
N GLU A 62 -0.08 -9.99 -4.63
CA GLU A 62 0.78 -9.10 -3.85
C GLU A 62 -0.03 -8.03 -3.12
N MET A 63 -1.01 -7.42 -3.79
CA MET A 63 -1.91 -6.44 -3.19
C MET A 63 -2.86 -7.09 -2.17
N GLN A 64 -3.32 -8.32 -2.40
CA GLN A 64 -4.12 -9.06 -1.41
C GLN A 64 -3.32 -9.29 -0.13
N LYS A 65 -2.07 -9.73 -0.24
CA LYS A 65 -1.18 -9.89 0.91
C LYS A 65 -0.92 -8.56 1.62
N LYS A 66 -0.72 -7.47 0.87
CA LYS A 66 -0.51 -6.14 1.46
C LYS A 66 -1.77 -5.63 2.15
N LEU A 67 -2.96 -5.86 1.57
CA LEU A 67 -4.24 -5.48 2.14
C LEU A 67 -4.40 -6.03 3.57
N TYR A 68 -4.14 -7.33 3.76
CA TYR A 68 -4.19 -7.95 5.08
C TYR A 68 -3.23 -7.27 6.08
N ARG A 69 -1.99 -7.01 5.69
CA ARG A 69 -1.02 -6.33 6.57
C ARG A 69 -1.46 -4.91 6.91
N LEU A 70 -1.99 -4.16 5.93
CA LEU A 70 -2.52 -2.81 6.16
C LEU A 70 -3.76 -2.80 7.07
N ILE A 71 -4.62 -3.82 7.00
CA ILE A 71 -5.74 -3.99 7.94
C ILE A 71 -5.19 -4.18 9.35
N THR A 72 -4.18 -5.04 9.55
CA THR A 72 -3.51 -5.22 10.85
C THR A 72 -2.90 -3.91 11.36
N VAL A 73 -2.30 -3.12 10.47
CA VAL A 73 -1.70 -1.83 10.81
C VAL A 73 -2.74 -0.79 11.25
N THR A 74 -3.92 -0.75 10.63
CA THR A 74 -4.86 0.38 10.77
C THR A 74 -6.13 0.07 11.54
N GLY A 75 -6.50 -1.20 11.68
CA GLY A 75 -7.83 -1.60 12.16
C GLY A 75 -8.97 -1.09 11.27
N SER A 76 -8.68 -0.75 10.01
CA SER A 76 -9.66 -0.23 9.04
C SER A 76 -9.43 -0.88 7.68
N ASP A 77 -10.44 -0.83 6.80
CA ASP A 77 -10.30 -1.30 5.43
C ASP A 77 -9.52 -0.28 4.58
N PRO A 78 -8.33 -0.60 4.06
CA PRO A 78 -7.52 0.30 3.23
C PRO A 78 -8.13 0.61 1.86
N LEU A 79 -9.00 -0.26 1.33
CA LEU A 79 -9.74 0.01 0.10
C LEU A 79 -10.75 1.13 0.33
N LEU A 80 -11.34 1.20 1.51
CA LEU A 80 -12.40 2.17 1.85
C LEU A 80 -11.87 3.38 2.63
N ARG A 81 -10.76 3.25 3.36
CA ARG A 81 -10.32 4.17 4.42
C ARG A 81 -11.42 4.41 5.47
N ALA A 82 -12.12 3.35 5.81
CA ALA A 82 -13.22 3.33 6.77
C ALA A 82 -13.36 1.93 7.41
N GLN A 83 -14.12 1.85 8.51
CA GLN A 83 -14.54 0.57 9.09
C GLN A 83 -15.88 0.12 8.51
N ASP A 84 -16.78 1.08 8.28
CA ASP A 84 -18.14 0.83 7.79
C ASP A 84 -18.43 1.66 6.53
N VAL A 85 -19.52 1.32 5.86
CA VAL A 85 -20.03 1.99 4.66
C VAL A 85 -21.48 2.43 4.86
N SER A 86 -21.93 3.40 4.06
CA SER A 86 -23.32 3.84 4.02
C SER A 86 -23.87 3.72 2.60
N ASP A 87 -25.19 3.57 2.47
CA ASP A 87 -25.88 3.56 1.16
C ASP A 87 -25.58 4.84 0.38
N TYR A 88 -25.50 5.98 1.07
CA TYR A 88 -25.12 7.25 0.44
C TYR A 88 -23.68 7.23 -0.08
N GLY A 89 -22.76 6.59 0.64
CA GLY A 89 -21.39 6.38 0.19
C GLY A 89 -21.32 5.59 -1.11
N ILE A 90 -22.16 4.56 -1.24
CA ILE A 90 -22.25 3.77 -2.48
C ILE A 90 -22.80 4.65 -3.63
N GLN A 91 -23.87 5.41 -3.37
CA GLN A 91 -24.50 6.27 -4.38
C GLN A 91 -23.60 7.41 -4.86
N SER A 92 -22.80 7.98 -3.97
CA SER A 92 -21.88 9.09 -4.29
C SER A 92 -20.56 8.62 -4.92
N LEU A 93 -20.35 7.31 -5.06
CA LEU A 93 -19.09 6.75 -5.52
C LEU A 93 -18.79 7.17 -6.97
N THR A 94 -17.61 7.74 -7.17
CA THR A 94 -17.06 8.05 -8.49
C THR A 94 -15.68 7.44 -8.66
N CYS A 95 -15.30 7.20 -9.91
CA CYS A 95 -13.93 6.84 -10.26
C CYS A 95 -13.50 7.68 -11.45
N ARG A 96 -12.32 8.28 -11.35
CA ARG A 96 -11.71 9.04 -12.45
C ARG A 96 -10.29 8.58 -12.70
N HIS A 97 -9.87 8.65 -13.95
CA HIS A 97 -8.46 8.47 -14.30
C HIS A 97 -7.64 9.65 -13.77
N LEU A 98 -6.43 9.37 -13.31
CA LEU A 98 -5.45 10.36 -12.90
C LEU A 98 -4.40 10.51 -14.00
N GLU A 99 -3.37 9.67 -13.95
CA GLU A 99 -2.27 9.66 -14.90
C GLU A 99 -1.74 8.23 -15.05
N GLY A 100 -1.34 7.85 -16.28
CA GLY A 100 -0.76 6.54 -16.55
C GLY A 100 -1.67 5.42 -16.05
N LYS A 101 -1.17 4.61 -15.11
CA LYS A 101 -1.89 3.48 -14.50
C LYS A 101 -2.68 3.84 -13.24
N TRP A 102 -2.81 5.12 -12.92
CA TRP A 102 -3.43 5.59 -11.68
C TRP A 102 -4.85 6.10 -11.89
N TYR A 103 -5.70 5.77 -10.93
CA TYR A 103 -7.11 6.16 -10.84
C TYR A 103 -7.40 6.65 -9.42
N GLU A 104 -8.42 7.48 -9.26
CA GLU A 104 -8.91 7.91 -7.96
C GLU A 104 -10.34 7.41 -7.80
N VAL A 105 -10.59 6.69 -6.72
CA VAL A 105 -11.94 6.38 -6.25
C VAL A 105 -12.30 7.40 -5.19
N SER A 106 -13.49 7.98 -5.28
CA SER A 106 -13.95 8.94 -4.28
C SER A 106 -15.42 8.75 -3.94
N TYR A 107 -15.77 9.02 -2.69
CA TYR A 107 -17.15 8.95 -2.19
C TYR A 107 -17.32 9.81 -0.93
N LEU A 108 -18.55 10.17 -0.59
CA LEU A 108 -18.91 10.87 0.65
C LEU A 108 -19.33 9.85 1.71
N ARG A 109 -18.90 9.99 2.98
CA ARG A 109 -19.28 8.99 3.99
C ARG A 109 -20.75 9.14 4.39
N THR A 110 -21.24 10.37 4.42
CA THR A 110 -22.64 10.71 4.70
C THR A 110 -23.13 11.83 3.77
N GLU A 111 -24.45 12.02 3.73
CA GLU A 111 -25.10 13.11 2.98
C GLU A 111 -24.69 14.51 3.43
N ASN A 112 -24.23 14.65 4.68
CA ASN A 112 -23.85 15.92 5.27
C ASN A 112 -22.35 16.24 5.08
N ASP A 113 -21.58 15.28 4.57
CA ASP A 113 -20.16 15.49 4.34
C ASP A 113 -19.96 16.40 3.11
N THR A 114 -19.07 17.37 3.27
CA THR A 114 -18.66 18.27 2.17
C THR A 114 -17.33 17.84 1.54
N ALA A 115 -16.59 16.96 2.21
CA ALA A 115 -15.30 16.45 1.76
C ALA A 115 -15.41 14.95 1.46
N SER A 116 -15.08 14.57 0.22
CA SER A 116 -15.02 13.17 -0.19
C SER A 116 -13.80 12.46 0.41
N VAL A 117 -13.97 11.20 0.79
CA VAL A 117 -12.86 10.25 0.85
C VAL A 117 -12.29 10.10 -0.56
N GLN A 118 -10.97 10.18 -0.70
CA GLN A 118 -10.27 10.08 -1.99
C GLN A 118 -9.17 9.03 -1.86
N ILE A 119 -9.23 7.98 -2.68
CA ILE A 119 -8.35 6.82 -2.62
C ILE A 119 -7.66 6.66 -3.98
N PRO A 120 -6.42 7.11 -4.12
CA PRO A 120 -5.65 6.82 -5.31
C PRO A 120 -5.24 5.36 -5.35
N ILE A 121 -5.52 4.70 -6.48
CA ILE A 121 -5.17 3.31 -6.75
C ILE A 121 -4.36 3.21 -8.03
N ARG A 122 -3.48 2.21 -8.09
CA ARG A 122 -2.77 1.83 -9.30
C ARG A 122 -3.32 0.51 -9.80
N VAL A 123 -3.51 0.41 -11.11
CA VAL A 123 -3.94 -0.83 -11.76
C VAL A 123 -2.89 -1.37 -12.71
N ASP A 124 -2.97 -2.66 -13.04
CA ASP A 124 -2.24 -3.27 -14.14
C ASP A 124 -3.08 -4.34 -14.79
N THR A 125 -2.64 -4.83 -15.94
CA THR A 125 -3.32 -5.91 -16.66
C THR A 125 -2.62 -7.23 -16.35
N ASP A 126 -3.38 -8.25 -15.92
CA ASP A 126 -2.83 -9.59 -15.71
C ASP A 126 -2.54 -10.31 -17.04
N ALA A 127 -1.94 -11.50 -16.97
CA ALA A 127 -1.57 -12.30 -18.14
C ALA A 127 -2.78 -12.68 -19.04
N ASN A 128 -4.01 -12.61 -18.52
CA ASN A 128 -5.24 -12.90 -19.25
C ASN A 128 -5.93 -11.63 -19.78
N GLY A 129 -5.31 -10.45 -19.66
CA GLY A 129 -5.92 -9.21 -20.10
C GLY A 129 -6.88 -8.57 -19.09
N LYS A 130 -7.01 -9.13 -17.87
CA LYS A 130 -7.93 -8.58 -16.85
C LYS A 130 -7.25 -7.48 -16.05
N ILE A 131 -7.92 -6.34 -15.90
CA ILE A 131 -7.49 -5.25 -15.02
C ILE A 131 -7.50 -5.71 -13.56
N ARG A 132 -6.39 -5.48 -12.86
CA ARG A 132 -6.20 -5.74 -11.43
C ARG A 132 -5.68 -4.51 -10.72
N ILE A 133 -6.14 -4.29 -9.50
CA ILE A 133 -5.55 -3.32 -8.57
C ILE A 133 -4.22 -3.90 -8.08
N VAL A 134 -3.14 -3.16 -8.32
CA VAL A 134 -1.77 -3.52 -7.93
C VAL A 134 -1.29 -2.75 -6.72
N TYR A 135 -1.89 -1.59 -6.44
CA TYR A 135 -1.57 -0.80 -5.26
C TYR A 135 -2.76 0.07 -4.87
N VAL A 136 -2.95 0.25 -3.57
CA VAL A 136 -3.85 1.24 -3.00
C VAL A 136 -3.05 2.14 -2.08
N THR A 137 -3.18 3.45 -2.30
CA THR A 137 -2.55 4.47 -1.45
C THR A 137 -3.18 4.41 -0.07
N PRO A 138 -2.45 4.06 1.00
CA PRO A 138 -2.99 4.06 2.34
C PRO A 138 -3.36 5.48 2.80
N TYR A 139 -4.16 5.60 3.86
CA TYR A 139 -4.70 6.91 4.27
C TYR A 139 -3.61 7.95 4.63
N TRP A 140 -2.46 7.54 5.19
CA TRP A 140 -1.32 8.43 5.46
C TRP A 140 -0.65 8.98 4.19
N GLY A 141 -0.84 8.31 3.06
CA GLY A 141 -0.44 8.81 1.74
C GLY A 141 -1.35 9.95 1.25
N GLY A 142 -2.54 10.11 1.84
CA GLY A 142 -3.54 11.09 1.41
C GLY A 142 -3.91 10.87 -0.04
N ASN A 143 -3.80 11.93 -0.84
CA ASN A 143 -4.14 11.89 -2.27
C ASN A 143 -2.91 11.75 -3.16
N LYS A 144 -1.76 11.33 -2.61
CA LYS A 144 -0.54 11.15 -3.39
C LYS A 144 -0.67 9.92 -4.27
N TYR A 145 -0.19 10.02 -5.50
CA TYR A 145 -0.14 8.94 -6.47
C TYR A 145 1.09 9.13 -7.37
N GLY A 146 1.35 8.14 -8.21
CA GLY A 146 2.42 8.16 -9.20
C GLY A 146 3.54 7.16 -8.89
N ASP A 147 4.24 6.73 -9.94
CA ASP A 147 5.20 5.64 -9.86
C ASP A 147 6.46 6.00 -9.05
N GLN A 148 6.71 7.30 -8.84
CA GLN A 148 7.76 7.78 -7.94
C GLN A 148 7.57 7.35 -6.47
N ILE A 149 6.37 6.93 -6.09
CA ILE A 149 6.14 6.30 -4.78
C ILE A 149 7.05 5.07 -4.61
N PHE A 150 7.32 4.34 -5.68
CA PHE A 150 8.14 3.14 -5.68
C PHE A 150 9.60 3.38 -6.10
N ASP A 151 10.03 4.64 -6.29
CA ASP A 151 11.41 4.98 -6.65
C ASP A 151 12.35 4.85 -5.44
N VAL A 152 12.46 3.62 -4.96
CA VAL A 152 13.43 3.18 -3.96
C VAL A 152 14.43 2.26 -4.62
N ARG A 153 15.70 2.41 -4.28
CA ARG A 153 16.76 1.55 -4.82
C ARG A 153 17.07 0.43 -3.85
N ALA A 154 17.16 -0.79 -4.37
CA ALA A 154 17.73 -1.91 -3.63
C ALA A 154 19.09 -1.49 -3.05
N LYS A 155 19.31 -1.84 -1.78
CA LYS A 155 20.55 -1.51 -1.09
C LYS A 155 21.43 -2.74 -0.98
N GLU A 156 22.68 -2.59 -1.40
CA GLU A 156 23.74 -3.51 -1.07
C GLU A 156 24.03 -3.40 0.43
N ILE A 157 24.07 -4.55 1.11
CA ILE A 157 24.31 -4.64 2.54
C ILE A 157 25.81 -4.61 2.78
N LYS A 158 26.28 -3.61 3.53
CA LYS A 158 27.70 -3.43 3.87
C LYS A 158 27.97 -3.97 5.26
N ASP A 159 28.38 -5.23 5.36
CA ASP A 159 28.53 -5.93 6.63
C ASP A 159 29.95 -5.95 7.20
N ASP A 160 30.94 -5.40 6.52
CA ASP A 160 32.36 -5.46 6.90
C ASP A 160 32.97 -4.12 7.34
N VAL A 161 32.29 -3.01 7.02
CA VAL A 161 32.78 -1.63 7.26
C VAL A 161 32.54 -1.17 8.71
N ASP A 162 31.31 -0.79 9.03
CA ASP A 162 30.90 -0.17 10.29
C ASP A 162 29.54 -0.72 10.74
N GLY A 163 29.32 -0.79 12.06
CA GLY A 163 28.09 -1.34 12.63
C GLY A 163 26.85 -0.52 12.26
N GLY A 164 26.95 0.80 12.23
CA GLY A 164 25.85 1.70 11.88
C GLY A 164 25.52 1.63 10.39
N ILE A 165 26.55 1.65 9.54
CA ILE A 165 26.39 1.45 8.09
C ILE A 165 25.74 0.09 7.78
N PHE A 166 26.17 -0.97 8.47
CA PHE A 166 25.56 -2.29 8.35
C PHE A 166 24.08 -2.26 8.72
N VAL A 167 23.73 -1.68 9.87
CA VAL A 167 22.32 -1.59 10.31
C VAL A 167 21.48 -0.82 9.29
N GLU A 168 21.96 0.33 8.83
CA GLU A 168 21.22 1.15 7.85
C GLU A 168 20.99 0.39 6.54
N THR A 169 22.06 -0.17 5.97
CA THR A 169 21.97 -0.88 4.68
C THR A 169 21.17 -2.17 4.80
N PHE A 170 21.29 -2.89 5.92
CA PHE A 170 20.47 -4.06 6.22
C PHE A 170 18.98 -3.70 6.26
N PHE A 171 18.57 -2.70 7.04
CA PHE A 171 17.14 -2.36 7.15
C PHE A 171 16.57 -1.81 5.85
N LYS A 172 17.34 -0.99 5.11
CA LYS A 172 16.91 -0.54 3.77
C LYS A 172 16.74 -1.70 2.78
N ALA A 173 17.59 -2.73 2.85
CA ALA A 173 17.43 -3.94 2.06
C ALA A 173 16.27 -4.81 2.55
N TYR A 174 16.02 -4.84 3.86
CA TYR A 174 14.97 -5.62 4.49
C TYR A 174 13.56 -5.11 4.16
N VAL A 175 13.36 -3.78 4.17
CA VAL A 175 12.07 -3.18 3.84
C VAL A 175 11.82 -3.05 2.34
N TYR A 176 12.85 -3.19 1.50
CA TYR A 176 12.73 -3.02 0.06
C TYR A 176 11.65 -3.94 -0.56
N PRO A 177 11.60 -5.25 -0.26
CA PRO A 177 10.54 -6.13 -0.77
C PRO A 177 9.12 -5.74 -0.35
N TYR A 178 8.94 -5.09 0.83
CA TYR A 178 7.65 -4.55 1.24
C TYR A 178 7.23 -3.37 0.36
N VAL A 179 8.16 -2.42 0.18
CA VAL A 179 7.92 -1.19 -0.58
C VAL A 179 7.64 -1.49 -2.05
N THR A 180 8.42 -2.39 -2.65
CA THR A 180 8.25 -2.77 -4.06
C THR A 180 7.20 -3.85 -4.28
N MET A 181 6.52 -4.30 -3.21
CA MET A 181 5.52 -5.37 -3.25
C MET A 181 6.02 -6.62 -4.00
N SER A 182 7.21 -7.10 -3.65
CA SER A 182 7.82 -8.26 -4.30
C SER A 182 6.94 -9.51 -4.14
N SER A 183 6.75 -10.27 -5.22
CA SER A 183 6.05 -11.56 -5.17
C SER A 183 6.78 -12.60 -4.30
N THR A 184 8.11 -12.44 -4.14
CA THR A 184 8.98 -13.27 -3.29
C THR A 184 9.28 -12.66 -1.93
N MET A 185 8.56 -11.60 -1.53
CA MET A 185 8.83 -10.81 -0.31
C MET A 185 9.19 -11.66 0.92
N GLU A 186 8.35 -12.63 1.28
CA GLU A 186 8.56 -13.50 2.45
C GLU A 186 9.85 -14.34 2.36
N GLN A 187 10.18 -14.83 1.17
CA GLN A 187 11.39 -15.61 0.90
C GLN A 187 12.62 -14.71 1.01
N ASP A 188 12.56 -13.51 0.43
CA ASP A 188 13.65 -12.53 0.42
C ASP A 188 14.00 -12.09 1.85
N ILE A 189 13.02 -11.68 2.64
CA ILE A 189 13.25 -11.25 4.04
C ILE A 189 13.71 -12.41 4.92
N ASN A 190 13.24 -13.63 4.67
CA ASN A 190 13.70 -14.82 5.38
C ASN A 190 15.17 -15.12 5.07
N GLN A 191 15.57 -15.01 3.80
CA GLN A 191 16.96 -15.20 3.41
C GLN A 191 17.86 -14.12 4.03
N LEU A 192 17.42 -12.87 4.08
CA LEU A 192 18.13 -11.80 4.78
C LEU A 192 18.35 -12.12 6.27
N ARG A 193 17.31 -12.59 6.98
CA ARG A 193 17.45 -13.01 8.39
C ARG A 193 18.43 -14.17 8.54
N LYS A 194 18.34 -15.20 7.69
CA LYS A 194 19.26 -16.34 7.72
C LYS A 194 20.73 -15.93 7.51
N THR A 195 20.97 -14.99 6.60
CA THR A 195 22.32 -14.54 6.26
C THR A 195 22.90 -13.56 7.30
N TYR A 196 22.09 -12.61 7.78
CA TYR A 196 22.58 -11.44 8.52
C TYR A 196 22.20 -11.42 10.01
N CYS A 197 21.35 -12.32 10.48
CA CYS A 197 21.08 -12.48 11.91
C CYS A 197 21.92 -13.64 12.49
N THR A 198 22.38 -13.48 13.72
CA THR A 198 23.00 -14.57 14.48
C THR A 198 21.98 -15.70 14.73
N ALA A 199 22.46 -16.93 14.98
CA ALA A 199 21.57 -18.07 15.28
C ALA A 199 20.67 -17.81 16.51
N ALA A 200 21.18 -17.11 17.52
CA ALA A 200 20.39 -16.71 18.68
C ALA A 200 19.27 -15.73 18.30
N MET A 201 19.57 -14.73 17.46
CA MET A 201 18.58 -13.78 16.97
C MET A 201 17.51 -14.46 16.09
N GLN A 202 17.89 -15.44 15.26
CA GLN A 202 16.94 -16.20 14.46
C GLN A 202 15.95 -16.98 15.34
N LYS A 203 16.43 -17.61 16.42
CA LYS A 203 15.56 -18.26 17.41
C LYS A 203 14.64 -17.26 18.10
N LYS A 204 15.17 -16.10 18.50
CA LYS A 204 14.38 -15.03 19.12
C LYS A 204 13.29 -14.53 18.17
N TYR A 205 13.62 -14.30 16.90
CA TYR A 205 12.65 -13.89 15.87
C TYR A 205 11.50 -14.89 15.76
N ALA A 206 11.80 -16.20 15.71
CA ALA A 206 10.76 -17.22 15.62
C ALA A 206 9.81 -17.20 16.83
N ILE A 207 10.34 -16.99 18.04
CA ILE A 207 9.53 -16.85 19.26
C ILE A 207 8.65 -15.59 19.21
N LEU A 208 9.21 -14.46 18.79
CA LEU A 208 8.44 -13.20 18.69
C LEU A 208 7.36 -13.27 17.62
N LEU A 209 7.65 -13.89 16.47
CA LEU A 209 6.66 -14.12 15.42
C LEU A 209 5.55 -15.05 15.89
N GLN A 210 5.89 -16.16 16.57
CA GLN A 210 4.90 -17.08 17.12
C GLN A 210 3.96 -16.37 18.11
N LYS A 211 4.52 -15.57 19.03
CA LYS A 211 3.73 -14.78 19.97
C LYS A 211 2.80 -13.79 19.25
N SER A 212 3.32 -13.11 18.22
CA SER A 212 2.54 -12.18 17.40
C SER A 212 1.34 -12.86 16.71
N LEU A 213 1.52 -14.10 16.24
CA LEU A 213 0.44 -14.89 15.65
C LEU A 213 -0.60 -15.32 16.71
N GLU A 214 -0.16 -15.65 17.92
CA GLU A 214 -1.04 -16.00 19.06
C GLU A 214 -1.86 -14.80 19.54
N ASP A 215 -1.27 -13.59 19.51
CA ASP A 215 -1.93 -12.33 19.88
C ASP A 215 -2.82 -11.77 18.73
N GLU A 216 -3.03 -12.52 17.65
CA GLU A 216 -3.73 -12.11 16.41
C GLU A 216 -3.23 -10.78 15.81
N ASN A 217 -1.99 -10.41 16.13
CA ASN A 217 -1.37 -9.16 15.75
C ASN A 217 -0.19 -9.47 14.83
N LEU A 218 -0.44 -9.62 13.53
CA LEU A 218 0.58 -9.97 12.52
C LEU A 218 1.69 -8.91 12.48
N LEU A 219 2.73 -9.08 13.28
CA LEU A 219 3.83 -8.14 13.46
C LEU A 219 5.09 -8.78 12.91
N ASP A 220 5.84 -8.08 12.05
CA ASP A 220 7.22 -8.47 11.78
C ASP A 220 8.13 -7.83 12.86
N PRO A 221 8.76 -8.62 13.74
CA PRO A 221 9.62 -8.09 14.80
C PRO A 221 10.82 -7.27 14.34
N MET A 222 11.28 -7.45 13.10
CA MET A 222 12.40 -6.68 12.55
C MET A 222 11.99 -5.23 12.28
N ILE A 223 10.75 -5.01 11.84
CA ILE A 223 10.24 -3.66 11.52
C ILE A 223 9.25 -3.15 12.55
N GLY A 224 8.84 -3.96 13.53
CA GLY A 224 7.93 -3.54 14.61
C GLY A 224 6.56 -3.12 14.08
N CYS A 225 6.16 -3.64 12.92
CA CYS A 225 4.89 -3.34 12.27
C CYS A 225 4.49 -4.51 11.36
N ALA A 226 3.21 -4.58 10.97
CA ALA A 226 2.70 -5.62 10.07
C ALA A 226 3.16 -5.41 8.63
N ASP A 227 3.24 -4.14 8.18
CA ASP A 227 3.70 -3.76 6.84
C ASP A 227 4.83 -2.73 6.95
N PHE A 228 5.51 -2.46 5.84
CA PHE A 228 6.35 -1.28 5.69
C PHE A 228 6.01 -0.59 4.37
N ASP A 229 5.31 0.54 4.45
CA ASP A 229 4.82 1.23 3.27
C ASP A 229 5.86 2.18 2.65
N ALA A 230 5.75 2.38 1.34
CA ALA A 230 6.64 3.21 0.54
C ALA A 230 6.80 4.64 1.08
N PHE A 231 5.71 5.23 1.61
CA PHE A 231 5.74 6.58 2.18
C PHE A 231 6.66 6.70 3.40
N TRP A 232 6.97 5.58 4.07
CA TRP A 232 7.78 5.56 5.29
C TRP A 232 9.28 5.44 5.02
N TYR A 233 9.67 5.02 3.82
CA TYR A 233 11.07 4.74 3.47
C TYR A 233 11.99 5.96 3.69
N LYS A 234 11.51 7.15 3.35
CA LYS A 234 12.26 8.41 3.54
C LYS A 234 12.44 8.83 5.00
N PHE A 235 11.67 8.24 5.92
CA PHE A 235 11.74 8.54 7.34
C PHE A 235 12.63 7.58 8.13
N ILE A 236 13.25 6.60 7.47
CA ILE A 236 14.22 5.70 8.09
C ILE A 236 15.40 6.51 8.66
N LYS A 237 15.68 6.30 9.95
CA LYS A 237 16.79 6.90 10.68
C LYS A 237 17.52 5.84 11.48
N ILE A 238 18.85 5.89 11.44
CA ILE A 238 19.72 5.09 12.30
C ILE A 238 20.47 6.03 13.24
N SER A 239 20.31 5.80 14.54
CA SER A 239 21.04 6.54 15.58
C SER A 239 21.91 5.60 16.38
N SER A 240 23.13 6.01 16.72
CA SER A 240 24.00 5.22 17.60
C SER A 240 23.54 5.34 19.06
N LEU A 241 23.46 4.22 19.77
CA LEU A 241 23.24 4.13 21.22
C LEU A 241 24.50 3.62 21.94
N GLY A 242 25.59 3.39 21.20
CA GLY A 242 26.84 2.82 21.70
C GLY A 242 27.54 1.97 20.64
N LYS A 243 28.72 1.45 21.00
CA LYS A 243 29.66 0.79 20.06
C LYS A 243 29.07 -0.33 19.18
N ASN A 244 28.03 -1.02 19.66
CA ASN A 244 27.39 -2.15 18.97
C ASN A 244 25.87 -2.10 19.10
N CYS A 245 25.32 -0.93 19.40
CA CYS A 245 23.89 -0.76 19.65
C CYS A 245 23.41 0.47 18.91
N PHE A 246 22.32 0.30 18.16
CA PHE A 246 21.74 1.31 17.31
C PHE A 246 20.24 1.38 17.54
N MET A 247 19.63 2.50 17.19
CA MET A 247 18.19 2.65 17.08
C MET A 247 17.84 2.69 15.60
N PHE A 248 17.04 1.74 15.13
CA PHE A 248 16.32 1.85 13.86
C PHE A 248 14.97 2.48 14.16
N SER A 249 14.69 3.63 13.54
CA SER A 249 13.41 4.30 13.70
C SER A 249 12.85 4.82 12.40
N TYR A 250 11.53 4.91 12.34
CA TYR A 250 10.80 5.51 11.24
C TYR A 250 9.43 6.00 11.73
N ASN A 251 8.84 6.92 10.97
CA ASN A 251 7.50 7.42 11.24
C ASN A 251 6.51 6.71 10.30
N ASN A 252 5.48 6.07 10.88
CA ASN A 252 4.45 5.35 10.12
C ASN A 252 3.24 6.24 9.75
N GLY A 253 3.19 7.49 10.20
CA GLY A 253 2.12 8.45 9.88
C GLY A 253 0.75 8.10 10.44
N ILE A 254 0.66 7.07 11.29
CA ILE A 254 -0.58 6.59 11.91
C ILE A 254 -0.66 7.12 13.34
N ASP A 255 0.44 6.95 14.08
CA ASP A 255 0.58 7.42 15.44
C ASP A 255 1.52 8.64 15.49
N ILE A 256 1.35 9.44 16.54
CA ILE A 256 2.29 10.54 16.87
C ILE A 256 3.68 9.97 17.22
N LEU A 257 3.74 8.69 17.58
CA LEU A 257 4.95 7.99 18.01
C LEU A 257 5.69 7.36 16.83
N ASN A 258 7.01 7.54 16.81
CA ASN A 258 7.85 6.80 15.87
C ASN A 258 7.93 5.33 16.29
N VAL A 259 8.03 4.44 15.32
CA VAL A 259 8.47 3.07 15.58
C VAL A 259 9.95 3.13 15.95
N ASN A 260 10.31 2.57 17.11
CA ASN A 260 11.68 2.56 17.61
C ASN A 260 12.08 1.12 17.94
N ILE A 261 13.15 0.67 17.29
CA ILE A 261 13.67 -0.68 17.48
C ILE A 261 15.14 -0.56 17.83
N LYS A 262 15.47 -0.97 19.04
CA LYS A 262 16.86 -1.09 19.50
C LYS A 262 17.49 -2.33 18.86
N VAL A 263 18.58 -2.12 18.15
CA VAL A 263 19.29 -3.12 17.37
C VAL A 263 20.68 -3.33 17.94
N SER A 264 20.98 -4.54 18.39
CA SER A 264 22.34 -4.90 18.83
C SER A 264 23.04 -5.72 17.76
N VAL A 265 24.30 -5.41 17.45
CA VAL A 265 25.10 -6.13 16.45
C VAL A 265 26.34 -6.78 17.05
N LYS A 266 26.83 -7.83 16.41
CA LYS A 266 28.12 -8.47 16.73
C LYS A 266 28.96 -8.63 15.47
N LYS A 267 30.27 -8.39 15.59
CA LYS A 267 31.23 -8.68 14.53
C LYS A 267 31.69 -10.13 14.65
N LEU A 268 31.34 -10.96 13.67
CA LEU A 268 31.67 -12.38 13.58
C LEU A 268 32.49 -12.60 12.30
N LYS A 269 33.72 -13.13 12.44
CA LYS A 269 34.63 -13.37 11.30
C LYS A 269 34.79 -12.13 10.39
N GLY A 270 34.94 -10.96 11.01
CA GLY A 270 35.09 -9.69 10.28
C GLY A 270 33.78 -9.05 9.80
N LYS A 271 32.63 -9.71 9.95
CA LYS A 271 31.33 -9.22 9.44
C LYS A 271 30.30 -8.99 10.55
N TYR A 272 29.56 -7.89 10.48
CA TYR A 272 28.50 -7.54 11.42
C TYR A 272 27.24 -8.39 11.19
N ARG A 273 26.62 -8.83 12.27
CA ARG A 273 25.37 -9.58 12.28
C ARG A 273 24.43 -9.01 13.32
N ILE A 274 23.13 -8.97 13.02
CA ILE A 274 22.08 -8.62 14.00
C ILE A 274 22.06 -9.70 15.07
N SER A 275 22.33 -9.30 16.30
CA SER A 275 22.49 -10.20 17.45
C SER A 275 21.32 -10.13 18.43
N ASP A 276 20.63 -9.00 18.48
CA ASP A 276 19.42 -8.83 19.29
C ASP A 276 18.55 -7.67 18.76
N LEU A 277 17.26 -7.72 19.07
CA LEU A 277 16.29 -6.66 18.84
C LEU A 277 15.40 -6.44 20.06
N LYS A 278 15.04 -5.17 20.34
CA LYS A 278 14.03 -4.82 21.33
C LYS A 278 13.19 -3.64 20.82
N THR A 279 11.88 -3.83 20.68
CA THR A 279 10.94 -2.74 20.42
C THR A 279 10.77 -1.92 21.69
N GLU A 280 10.79 -0.59 21.55
CA GLU A 280 10.52 0.36 22.64
C GLU A 280 9.12 0.94 22.57
#